data_AF-A0A969K3P2-F1
#
_entry.id   AF-A0A969K3P2-F1
#
_cell.length_a   1.000
_cell.length_b   1.000
_cell.length_c   1.000
_cell.angle_alpha   90.00
_cell.angle_beta   90.00
_cell.angle_gamma   90.00
#
_symmetry.space_group_name_H-M   'P 1'
#
loop_
_entity.id
_entity.type
_entity.pdbx_description
1 polymer ?
#
loop_
_entity_poly.entity_id
_entity_poly.type
_entity_poly.pdbx_seq_one_letter_code
_entity_poly.pdbx_strand_id
1 'polypeptide(L)' 'MNTTEILQALPQLPVSDRLTIAEAALRLIREESSLSKDEIRQQLKLAALGAVSDYTPGSDLIAFGELDGENFYDDEADDC' A
#
# COMPACT_ATOMS: atom_id res chain seq x y z
N MET A 1 -25.55 -23.97 -9.61
CA MET A 1 -24.41 -24.70 -10.20
C MET A 1 -23.48 -25.09 -9.07
N ASN A 2 -23.09 -26.35 -8.98
CA ASN A 2 -22.27 -26.86 -7.90
C ASN A 2 -20.78 -26.71 -8.25
N THR A 3 -19.90 -26.50 -7.26
CA THR A 3 -18.46 -26.30 -7.49
C THR A 3 -17.83 -27.47 -8.25
N THR A 4 -18.30 -28.69 -7.97
CA THR A 4 -17.90 -29.91 -8.65
C THR A 4 -18.24 -29.90 -10.15
N GLU A 5 -19.38 -29.36 -10.55
CA GLU A 5 -19.78 -29.26 -11.96
C GLU A 5 -18.87 -28.28 -12.73
N ILE A 6 -18.51 -27.15 -12.10
CA ILE A 6 -17.56 -26.18 -12.66
C ILE A 6 -16.20 -26.83 -12.89
N LEU A 7 -15.67 -27.52 -11.87
CA LEU A 7 -14.36 -28.16 -11.93
C LEU A 7 -14.30 -29.28 -12.98
N GLN A 8 -15.41 -29.98 -13.22
CA GLN A 8 -15.51 -31.00 -14.27
C GLN A 8 -15.63 -30.40 -15.67
N ALA A 9 -16.23 -29.22 -15.80
CA ALA A 9 -16.39 -28.53 -17.09
C ALA A 9 -15.10 -27.84 -17.56
N LEU A 10 -14.28 -27.31 -16.63
CA LEU A 10 -13.06 -26.56 -16.97
C LEU A 10 -12.11 -27.30 -17.94
N PRO A 11 -11.79 -28.60 -17.76
CA PRO A 11 -10.90 -29.32 -18.68
C PRO A 11 -11.42 -29.44 -20.12
N GLN A 12 -12.74 -29.32 -20.33
CA GLN A 12 -13.37 -29.42 -21.66
C GLN A 12 -13.32 -28.10 -22.43
N LEU A 13 -12.91 -27.01 -21.77
CA LEU A 13 -12.82 -25.69 -22.36
C LEU A 13 -11.44 -25.42 -22.96
N PRO A 14 -11.35 -24.60 -24.02
CA PRO A 14 -10.07 -24.13 -24.52
C PRO A 14 -9.34 -23.31 -23.43
N VAL A 15 -8.01 -23.22 -23.56
CA VAL A 15 -7.16 -22.50 -22.60
C VAL A 15 -7.61 -21.04 -22.44
N SER A 16 -8.01 -20.37 -23.52
CA SER A 16 -8.50 -18.99 -23.50
C SER A 16 -9.66 -18.82 -22.51
N ASP A 17 -10.64 -19.69 -22.59
CA ASP A 17 -11.87 -19.58 -21.83
C ASP A 17 -11.62 -19.93 -20.36
N ARG A 18 -10.73 -20.90 -20.10
CA ARG A 18 -10.25 -21.19 -18.75
C ARG A 18 -9.56 -19.98 -18.11
N LEU A 19 -8.75 -19.25 -18.87
CA LEU A 19 -8.08 -18.05 -18.37
C LEU A 19 -9.08 -16.92 -18.10
N THR A 20 -10.07 -16.71 -18.98
CA THR A 20 -11.15 -15.75 -18.76
C THR A 20 -11.95 -16.08 -17.49
N ILE A 21 -12.27 -17.35 -17.27
CA ILE A 21 -12.95 -17.80 -16.05
C ILE A 21 -12.08 -17.55 -14.81
N ALA A 22 -10.79 -17.87 -14.88
CA ALA A 22 -9.85 -17.63 -13.78
C ALA A 22 -9.73 -16.14 -13.42
N GLU A 23 -9.65 -15.27 -14.43
CA GLU A 23 -9.62 -13.82 -14.26
C GLU A 23 -10.90 -13.29 -13.60
N ALA A 24 -12.07 -13.72 -14.09
CA ALA A 24 -13.35 -13.33 -13.51
C ALA A 24 -13.49 -13.78 -12.05
N ALA A 25 -13.08 -15.02 -11.74
CA ALA A 25 -13.10 -15.54 -10.37
C ALA A 25 -12.14 -14.76 -9.45
N LEU A 26 -10.92 -14.46 -9.91
CA LEU A 26 -9.97 -13.64 -9.16
C LEU A 26 -10.47 -12.22 -8.91
N ARG A 27 -11.17 -11.64 -9.90
CA ARG A 27 -11.76 -10.30 -9.76
C ARG A 27 -12.86 -10.29 -8.71
N LEU A 28 -13.74 -11.28 -8.70
CA LEU A 28 -14.78 -11.42 -7.67
C LEU A 28 -14.18 -11.52 -6.27
N ILE A 29 -13.13 -12.34 -6.10
CA ILE A 29 -12.42 -12.44 -4.82
C ILE A 29 -11.86 -11.08 -4.41
N ARG A 30 -11.26 -10.33 -5.34
CA ARG A 30 -10.73 -8.98 -5.07
C ARG A 30 -11.81 -7.96 -4.75
N GLU A 31 -12.98 -8.05 -5.37
CA GLU A 31 -14.11 -7.17 -5.09
C GLU A 31 -14.69 -7.50 -3.71
N GLU A 32 -14.77 -8.77 -3.32
CA GLU A 32 -15.19 -9.21 -1.98
C GLU A 32 -14.16 -8.88 -0.88
N SER A 33 -12.87 -8.89 -1.21
CA SER A 33 -11.79 -8.52 -0.30
C SER A 33 -11.37 -7.05 -0.39
N SER A 34 -12.01 -6.28 -1.27
CA SER A 34 -11.84 -4.83 -1.31
C SER A 34 -12.54 -4.25 -0.10
N LEU A 35 -11.75 -3.71 0.82
CA LEU A 35 -12.25 -2.99 1.97
C LEU A 35 -13.21 -1.91 1.49
N SER A 36 -14.37 -1.82 2.12
CA SER A 36 -15.26 -0.68 1.94
C SER A 36 -14.50 0.62 2.23
N LYS A 37 -14.97 1.73 1.67
CA LYS A 37 -14.36 3.05 1.91
C LYS A 37 -14.18 3.35 3.40
N ASP A 38 -15.08 2.86 4.25
CA ASP A 38 -15.02 3.09 5.68
C ASP A 38 -13.99 2.19 6.37
N GLU A 39 -13.83 0.95 5.93
CA GLU A 39 -12.74 0.08 6.40
C GLU A 39 -11.36 0.57 5.95
N ILE A 40 -11.24 1.08 4.71
CA ILE A 40 -10.02 1.74 4.23
C ILE A 40 -9.71 2.96 5.11
N ARG A 41 -10.70 3.81 5.38
CA ARG A 41 -10.52 4.97 6.27
C ARG A 41 -10.10 4.55 7.68
N GLN A 42 -10.69 3.48 8.21
CA GLN A 42 -10.35 2.98 9.54
C GLN A 42 -8.92 2.43 9.59
N GLN A 43 -8.49 1.68 8.58
CA GLN A 43 -7.10 1.21 8.48
C GLN A 43 -6.12 2.37 8.32
N LEU A 44 -6.42 3.35 7.47
CA LEU A 44 -5.58 4.55 7.32
C LEU A 44 -5.49 5.33 8.63
N LYS A 45 -6.58 5.44 9.39
CA LYS A 45 -6.57 6.08 10.70
C LYS A 45 -5.66 5.32 11.68
N LEU A 46 -5.73 3.99 11.72
CA LEU A 46 -4.89 3.17 12.59
C LEU A 46 -3.41 3.28 12.20
N ALA A 47 -3.11 3.23 10.91
CA ALA A 47 -1.75 3.41 10.39
C ALA A 47 -1.19 4.80 10.73
N ALA A 48 -2.00 5.85 10.56
CA ALA A 48 -1.60 7.21 10.92
C ALA A 48 -1.34 7.36 12.42
N LEU A 49 -2.18 6.76 13.27
CA LEU A 49 -1.96 6.76 14.73
C LEU A 49 -0.68 6.01 15.12
N GLY A 50 -0.40 4.87 14.47
CA GLY A 50 0.83 4.10 14.69
C GLY A 50 2.09 4.83 14.22
N ALA A 51 2.01 5.58 13.12
CA ALA A 51 3.15 6.31 12.58
C ALA A 51 3.55 7.52 13.44
N VAL A 52 2.70 8.02 14.36
CA VAL A 52 3.03 9.20 15.18
C VAL A 52 4.32 9.00 15.98
N SER A 53 4.56 7.80 16.52
CA SER A 53 5.79 7.50 17.27
C SER A 53 7.05 7.59 16.41
N ASP A 54 6.93 7.37 15.11
CA ASP A 54 8.06 7.43 14.20
C ASP A 54 8.54 8.88 14.01
N TYR A 55 7.75 9.88 14.39
CA TYR A 55 8.09 11.31 14.29
C TYR A 55 8.36 11.98 15.65
N THR A 56 8.41 11.23 16.75
CA THR A 56 8.71 11.82 18.07
C THR A 56 10.20 12.08 18.24
N PRO A 57 10.60 13.10 19.04
CA PRO A 57 12.01 13.41 19.33
C PRO A 57 12.85 12.17 19.69
N GLY A 58 14.02 12.03 19.07
CA GLY A 58 14.91 10.89 19.23
C GLY A 58 14.52 9.61 18.46
N SER A 59 13.54 9.66 17.56
CA SER A 59 13.27 8.55 16.63
C SER A 59 14.28 8.53 15.47
N ASP A 60 14.51 7.34 14.92
CA ASP A 60 15.44 7.15 13.80
C ASP A 60 15.03 7.97 12.55
N LEU A 61 13.72 8.22 12.37
CA LEU A 61 13.21 8.92 11.18
C LEU A 61 13.58 10.40 11.15
N ILE A 62 13.74 11.03 12.31
CA ILE A 62 14.07 12.45 12.44
C ILE A 62 15.52 12.68 12.87
N ALA A 63 16.31 11.61 13.01
CA ALA A 63 17.69 11.66 13.49
C ALA A 63 18.58 12.64 12.70
N PHE A 64 18.31 12.87 11.41
CA PHE A 64 19.03 13.83 10.58
C PHE A 64 18.52 15.27 10.68
N GLY A 65 17.27 15.47 11.12
CA GLY A 65 16.68 16.80 11.33
C GLY A 65 16.91 17.35 12.74
N GLU A 66 17.23 16.49 13.70
CA GLU A 66 17.62 16.88 15.07
C GLU A 66 19.09 17.26 15.21
N LEU A 67 19.90 17.02 14.18
CA LEU A 67 21.25 17.55 14.13
C LEU A 67 21.15 19.08 14.05
N ASP A 68 21.90 19.78 14.90
CA ASP A 68 22.08 21.23 14.75
C ASP A 68 22.50 21.48 13.30
N GLY A 69 21.61 22.13 12.54
CA GLY A 69 21.81 22.35 11.12
C GLY A 69 23.18 22.97 10.86
N GLU A 70 23.87 22.52 9.81
CA GLU A 70 25.15 23.12 9.48
C GLU A 70 24.98 24.63 9.30
N ASN A 71 25.81 25.41 10.00
CA ASN A 71 25.90 26.85 9.78
C ASN A 71 26.47 27.04 8.37
N PHE A 72 25.58 27.13 7.38
CA PHE A 72 25.94 27.63 6.07
C PHE A 72 26.43 29.06 6.28
N TYR A 73 27.75 29.26 6.23
CA TYR A 73 28.29 30.60 6.14
C TYR A 73 27.80 31.16 4.81
N ASP A 74 26.91 32.14 4.85
CA ASP A 74 26.77 33.08 3.75
C ASP A 74 28.13 33.74 3.64
N ASP A 75 28.91 33.37 2.63
CA ASP A 75 30.11 34.09 2.22
C ASP A 75 29.66 35.49 1.78
N GLU A 76 29.42 36.37 2.77
CA GLU A 76 29.30 37.80 2.56
C GLU A 76 30.57 38.22 1.84
N ALA A 77 30.38 38.60 0.58
CA ALA A 77 31.38 39.08 -0.33
C ALA A 77 32.33 40.04 0.38
N ASP A 78 33.56 39.57 0.57
CA ASP A 78 34.71 40.36 1.00
C ASP A 78 35.02 41.36 -0.13
N ASP A 79 34.40 42.53 -0.08
CA ASP A 79 34.70 43.67 -0.94
C ASP A 79 34.74 44.94 -0.07
N CYS A 80 35.92 45.20 0.51
CA CYS A 80 36.33 46.48 1.10
C CYS A 80 37.82 46.74 0.81
#